data_AF-A0A1E4CRN1-F1
#
_entry.id   AF-A0A1E4CRN1-F1
#
_cell.length_a   1.000
_cell.length_b   1.000
_cell.length_c   1.000
_cell.angle_alpha   90.00
_cell.angle_beta   90.00
_cell.angle_gamma   90.00
#
_symmetry.space_group_name_H-M   'P 1'
#
loop_
_entity.id
_entity.type
_entity.pdbx_description
1 polymer ?
#
loop_
_entity_poly.entity_id
_entity_poly.type
_entity_poly.pdbx_seq_one_letter_code
_entity_poly.pdbx_strand_id
1 'polypeptide(L)'
;MTNDAAAAVFGPESLTRGALLPATGRDLMISSCALPPGILDATADGWVSPEIPILVRGQARILPLAWWGAPDRGYNPYAEPSDITRFSRRVLDSCMYAAGPWMSIDLSSDAGDSMGSYAAALRASGVTQADRFVYVQDHLGVVVVRAGDEAAGTRSLAVHVVPEGWVFEPAARGPAAGIDVRWSWADVIDLHRSR
;
A
#
# COMPACT_ATOMS: atom_id res chain seq x y z
N MET A 1 15.88 17.58 -4.94
CA MET A 1 16.30 16.77 -3.79
C MET A 1 17.39 15.83 -4.27
N THR A 2 18.47 15.73 -3.50
CA THR A 2 19.68 14.96 -3.85
C THR A 2 19.42 13.46 -3.74
N ASN A 3 20.14 12.70 -4.56
CA ASN A 3 20.11 11.23 -4.67
C ASN A 3 20.22 10.51 -3.29
N ASP A 4 20.82 11.17 -2.31
CA ASP A 4 21.09 10.64 -0.96
C ASP A 4 19.83 10.39 -0.12
N ALA A 5 18.78 11.22 -0.26
CA ALA A 5 17.56 11.06 0.54
C ALA A 5 16.74 9.83 0.10
N ALA A 6 16.66 9.59 -1.21
CA ALA A 6 16.02 8.40 -1.76
C ALA A 6 16.84 7.13 -1.42
N ALA A 7 18.17 7.20 -1.52
CA ALA A 7 19.05 6.11 -1.13
C ALA A 7 18.94 5.75 0.37
N ALA A 8 18.64 6.71 1.24
CA ALA A 8 18.40 6.44 2.66
C ALA A 8 17.08 5.68 2.92
N VAL A 9 16.04 5.93 2.12
CA VAL A 9 14.71 5.29 2.26
C VAL A 9 14.63 3.94 1.55
N PHE A 10 15.26 3.82 0.38
CA PHE A 10 15.19 2.64 -0.48
C PHE A 10 16.50 1.85 -0.52
N GLY A 11 17.43 2.17 0.39
CA GLY A 11 18.68 1.44 0.58
C GLY A 11 18.51 0.22 1.49
N PRO A 12 19.49 -0.70 1.51
CA PRO A 12 19.37 -1.96 2.26
C PRO A 12 19.18 -1.78 3.77
N GLU A 13 19.74 -0.71 4.33
CA GLU A 13 19.60 -0.38 5.76
C GLU A 13 18.14 -0.07 6.14
N SER A 14 17.28 0.27 5.18
CA SER A 14 15.89 0.59 5.46
C SER A 14 15.09 -0.65 5.91
N LEU A 15 15.53 -1.88 5.57
CA LEU A 15 14.93 -3.11 6.08
C LEU A 15 15.04 -3.24 7.60
N THR A 16 16.14 -2.76 8.18
CA THR A 16 16.37 -2.84 9.62
C THR A 16 15.94 -1.56 10.32
N ARG A 17 16.25 -0.39 9.77
CA ARG A 17 15.96 0.89 10.44
C ARG A 17 14.53 1.38 10.23
N GLY A 18 13.81 0.84 9.26
CA GLY A 18 12.50 1.32 8.83
C GLY A 18 12.62 2.34 7.70
N ALA A 19 11.50 2.53 7.02
CA ALA A 19 11.37 3.34 5.82
C ALA A 19 10.00 4.02 5.77
N LEU A 20 9.99 5.25 5.30
CA LEU A 20 8.79 6.01 5.01
C LEU A 20 9.07 6.77 3.71
N LEU A 21 8.09 6.84 2.81
CA LEU A 21 8.26 7.61 1.57
C LEU A 21 8.85 9.00 1.85
N PRO A 22 9.75 9.50 0.98
CA PRO A 22 10.26 10.86 1.12
C PRO A 22 9.14 11.90 1.00
N ALA A 23 9.42 13.13 1.41
CA ALA A 23 8.41 14.16 1.59
C ALA A 23 7.54 14.40 0.33
N THR A 24 8.15 14.47 -0.87
CA THR A 24 7.36 14.73 -2.07
C THR A 24 6.53 13.53 -2.52
N GLY A 25 7.00 12.30 -2.31
CA GLY A 25 6.20 11.09 -2.48
C GLY A 25 4.99 11.08 -1.55
N ARG A 26 5.16 11.46 -0.28
CA ARG A 26 4.04 11.59 0.68
C ARG A 26 3.04 12.66 0.27
N ASP A 27 3.52 13.84 -0.11
CA ASP A 27 2.66 14.95 -0.52
C ASP A 27 1.90 14.64 -1.82
N LEU A 28 2.54 13.93 -2.76
CA LEU A 28 1.88 13.45 -3.97
C LEU A 28 0.78 12.44 -3.62
N MET A 29 1.05 11.44 -2.79
CA MET A 29 0.03 10.46 -2.35
C MET A 29 -1.18 11.13 -1.69
N ILE A 30 -0.97 12.20 -0.92
CA ILE A 30 -2.05 12.92 -0.24
C ILE A 30 -2.82 13.80 -1.24
N SER A 31 -2.10 14.58 -2.06
CA SER A 31 -2.74 15.50 -3.02
C SER A 31 -3.47 14.77 -4.14
N SER A 32 -3.03 13.57 -4.51
CA SER A 32 -3.68 12.70 -5.49
C SER A 32 -4.71 11.75 -4.90
N CYS A 33 -5.04 11.87 -3.60
CA CYS A 33 -6.00 11.00 -2.92
C CYS A 33 -5.68 9.50 -3.10
N ALA A 34 -4.40 9.15 -2.96
CA ALA A 34 -3.83 7.82 -3.18
C ALA A 34 -3.86 7.26 -4.62
N LEU A 35 -4.22 8.08 -5.61
CA LEU A 35 -4.18 7.75 -7.03
C LEU A 35 -3.18 8.64 -7.78
N PRO A 36 -1.85 8.47 -7.56
CA PRO A 36 -0.86 9.29 -8.25
C PRO A 36 -0.96 9.10 -9.78
N PRO A 37 -0.67 10.13 -10.59
CA PRO A 37 -0.71 10.03 -12.05
C PRO A 37 0.10 8.86 -12.58
N GLY A 38 -0.41 8.16 -13.60
CA GLY A 38 0.25 7.01 -14.24
C GLY A 38 0.09 5.67 -13.50
N ILE A 39 -0.57 5.64 -12.33
CA ILE A 39 -0.79 4.38 -11.59
C ILE A 39 -1.58 3.34 -12.37
N LEU A 40 -2.60 3.77 -13.11
CA LEU A 40 -3.48 2.87 -13.88
C LEU A 40 -2.79 2.37 -15.16
N ASP A 41 -1.83 3.13 -15.67
CA ASP A 41 -1.06 2.78 -16.87
C ASP A 41 0.10 1.82 -16.56
N ALA A 42 0.44 1.62 -15.29
CA ALA A 42 1.52 0.74 -14.89
C ALA A 42 1.20 -0.73 -15.23
N THR A 43 2.08 -1.37 -15.99
CA THR A 43 1.95 -2.78 -16.40
C THR A 43 3.03 -3.70 -15.83
N ALA A 44 4.05 -3.12 -15.19
CA ALA A 44 5.14 -3.83 -14.54
C ALA A 44 5.63 -3.08 -13.30
N ASP A 45 6.39 -3.76 -12.43
CA ASP A 45 7.03 -3.16 -11.26
C ASP A 45 7.91 -1.98 -11.69
N GLY A 46 7.86 -0.88 -10.93
CA GLY A 46 8.52 0.36 -11.32
C GLY A 46 8.27 1.52 -10.37
N TRP A 47 8.28 2.72 -10.93
CA TRP A 47 8.15 3.96 -10.19
C TRP A 47 7.12 4.85 -10.90
N VAL A 48 5.97 5.10 -10.27
CA VAL A 48 4.95 6.04 -10.82
C VAL A 48 5.41 7.50 -10.70
N SER A 49 6.32 7.76 -9.76
CA SER A 49 7.08 8.99 -9.63
C SER A 49 8.47 8.66 -9.08
N PRO A 50 9.44 9.60 -9.10
CA PRO A 50 10.79 9.33 -8.61
C PRO A 50 10.89 8.79 -7.17
N GLU A 51 9.83 8.92 -6.36
CA GLU A 51 9.78 8.58 -4.94
C GLU A 51 8.63 7.63 -4.56
N ILE A 52 7.83 7.16 -5.52
CA ILE A 52 6.70 6.26 -5.25
C ILE A 52 6.91 4.94 -6.01
N PRO A 53 7.32 3.86 -5.32
CA PRO A 53 7.41 2.55 -5.93
C PRO A 53 6.03 2.00 -6.22
N ILE A 54 5.93 1.23 -7.30
CA ILE A 54 4.73 0.47 -7.67
C ILE A 54 5.12 -0.98 -7.94
N LEU A 55 4.38 -1.90 -7.33
CA LEU A 55 4.47 -3.33 -7.58
C LEU A 55 3.17 -3.78 -8.24
N VAL A 56 3.29 -4.45 -9.38
CA VAL A 56 2.18 -4.90 -10.21
C VAL A 56 1.99 -6.39 -9.97
N ARG A 57 0.81 -6.77 -9.48
CA ARG A 57 0.44 -8.17 -9.21
C ARG A 57 -0.90 -8.46 -9.85
N GLY A 58 -0.88 -8.93 -11.10
CA GLY A 58 -2.09 -9.14 -11.89
C GLY A 58 -2.89 -7.85 -12.06
N GLN A 59 -4.10 -7.79 -11.49
CA GLN A 59 -4.95 -6.60 -11.50
C GLN A 59 -4.69 -5.64 -10.33
N ALA A 60 -3.91 -6.03 -9.33
CA ALA A 60 -3.55 -5.16 -8.23
C ALA A 60 -2.35 -4.28 -8.60
N ARG A 61 -2.42 -3.01 -8.20
CA ARG A 61 -1.30 -2.07 -8.16
C ARG A 61 -1.03 -1.73 -6.72
N ILE A 62 0.13 -2.09 -6.24
CA ILE A 62 0.52 -1.96 -4.83
C ILE A 62 1.53 -0.83 -4.75
N LEU A 63 1.26 0.15 -3.90
CA LEU A 63 2.17 1.23 -3.56
C LEU A 63 2.69 1.00 -2.14
N PRO A 64 3.88 0.40 -1.97
CA PRO A 64 4.56 0.36 -0.69
C PRO A 64 4.79 1.78 -0.15
N LEU A 65 4.24 2.07 1.02
CA LEU A 65 4.30 3.42 1.60
C LEU A 65 5.28 3.52 2.76
N ALA A 66 5.34 2.48 3.59
CA ALA A 66 6.24 2.46 4.72
C ALA A 66 6.51 1.05 5.25
N TRP A 67 7.61 0.95 5.99
CA TRP A 67 8.09 -0.22 6.70
C TRP A 67 8.61 0.19 8.06
N TRP A 68 8.21 -0.48 9.13
CA TRP A 68 8.60 -0.10 10.50
C TRP A 68 10.03 -0.54 10.87
N GLY A 69 10.67 -1.37 10.05
CA GLY A 69 12.00 -1.89 10.35
C GLY A 69 11.98 -3.10 11.27
N ALA A 70 13.15 -3.40 11.81
CA ALA A 70 13.34 -4.34 12.91
C ALA A 70 13.79 -3.50 14.12
N PRO A 71 12.89 -3.22 15.09
CA PRO A 71 13.15 -2.24 16.14
C PRO A 71 14.34 -2.57 17.05
N ASP A 72 14.78 -3.83 17.07
CA ASP A 72 15.96 -4.32 17.79
C ASP A 72 17.29 -4.10 17.02
N ARG A 73 17.24 -3.74 15.74
CA ARG A 73 18.41 -3.74 14.84
C ARG A 73 18.74 -2.40 14.22
N GLY A 74 17.93 -1.37 14.45
CA GLY A 74 18.16 -0.06 13.88
C GLY A 74 17.06 0.93 14.21
N TYR A 75 17.38 2.21 14.02
CA TYR A 75 16.44 3.31 14.22
C TYR A 75 16.56 4.30 13.06
N ASN A 76 15.42 4.72 12.54
CA ASN A 76 15.30 5.78 11.56
C ASN A 76 14.40 6.90 12.12
N PRO A 77 14.96 8.08 12.45
CA PRO A 77 14.17 9.20 12.98
C PRO A 77 13.17 9.77 11.98
N TYR A 78 13.23 9.38 10.70
CA TYR A 78 12.33 9.82 9.64
C TYR A 78 11.23 8.80 9.31
N ALA A 79 11.24 7.63 9.97
CA ALA A 79 10.25 6.57 9.80
C ALA A 79 9.69 6.11 11.15
N GLU A 80 9.52 7.05 12.09
CA GLU A 80 8.96 6.72 13.40
C GLU A 80 7.52 6.19 13.29
N PRO A 81 7.10 5.27 14.18
CA PRO A 81 5.72 4.76 14.20
C PRO A 81 4.64 5.86 14.22
N SER A 82 4.92 6.96 14.93
CA SER A 82 4.05 8.13 15.04
C SER A 82 3.90 8.87 13.70
N ASP A 83 5.01 9.02 12.96
CA ASP A 83 5.05 9.69 11.66
C ASP A 83 4.37 8.85 10.58
N ILE A 84 4.61 7.54 10.57
CA ILE A 84 3.93 6.67 9.61
C ILE A 84 2.43 6.60 9.91
N THR A 85 2.03 6.58 11.19
CA THR A 85 0.63 6.66 11.59
C THR A 85 0.00 7.98 11.14
N ARG A 86 0.69 9.11 11.35
CA ARG A 86 0.24 10.43 10.88
C ARG A 86 0.09 10.46 9.36
N PHE A 87 1.05 9.89 8.63
CA PHE A 87 0.99 9.81 7.17
C PHE A 87 -0.21 8.99 6.70
N SER A 88 -0.41 7.80 7.25
CA SER A 88 -1.55 6.95 6.91
C SER A 88 -2.90 7.64 7.18
N ARG A 89 -3.03 8.38 8.29
CA ARG A 89 -4.24 9.18 8.56
C ARG A 89 -4.48 10.24 7.47
N ARG A 90 -3.44 10.97 7.07
CA ARG A 90 -3.56 11.96 5.98
C ARG A 90 -3.95 11.32 4.65
N VAL A 91 -3.46 10.11 4.35
CA VAL A 91 -3.89 9.34 3.17
C VAL A 91 -5.36 8.96 3.27
N LEU A 92 -5.81 8.43 4.41
CA LEU A 92 -7.22 8.12 4.66
C LEU A 92 -8.12 9.36 4.53
N ASP A 93 -7.72 10.49 5.12
CA ASP A 93 -8.47 11.75 5.06
C ASP A 93 -8.59 12.26 3.61
N SER A 94 -7.52 12.15 2.81
CA SER A 94 -7.55 12.54 1.40
C SER A 94 -8.47 11.63 0.56
N CYS A 95 -8.42 10.32 0.80
CA CYS A 95 -9.35 9.38 0.14
C CYS A 95 -10.78 9.65 0.56
N MET A 96 -11.02 10.00 1.83
CA MET A 96 -12.34 10.35 2.35
C MET A 96 -12.91 11.60 1.68
N TYR A 97 -12.05 12.59 1.42
CA TYR A 97 -12.42 13.79 0.68
C TYR A 97 -12.86 13.47 -0.76
N ALA A 98 -12.17 12.56 -1.44
CA ALA A 98 -12.45 12.24 -2.84
C ALA A 98 -13.57 11.22 -3.07
N ALA A 99 -13.59 10.14 -2.30
CA ALA A 99 -14.46 8.98 -2.52
C ALA A 99 -15.55 8.79 -1.44
N GLY A 100 -15.58 9.68 -0.44
CA GLY A 100 -16.50 9.55 0.70
C GLY A 100 -15.99 8.60 1.79
N PRO A 101 -16.84 8.21 2.76
CA PRO A 101 -16.40 7.44 3.92
C PRO A 101 -15.84 6.06 3.52
N TRP A 102 -14.77 5.64 4.20
CA TRP A 102 -14.24 4.29 4.05
C TRP A 102 -15.09 3.26 4.79
N MET A 103 -14.91 2.00 4.39
CA MET A 103 -15.40 0.83 5.12
C MET A 103 -14.22 -0.11 5.36
N SER A 104 -14.14 -0.74 6.54
CA SER A 104 -13.17 -1.82 6.70
C SER A 104 -13.57 -3.02 5.84
N ILE A 105 -12.59 -3.69 5.28
CA ILE A 105 -12.77 -5.02 4.68
C ILE A 105 -12.82 -6.03 5.83
N ASP A 106 -13.85 -6.87 5.85
CA ASP A 106 -13.92 -8.01 6.76
C ASP A 106 -12.90 -9.07 6.31
N LEU A 107 -11.73 -9.06 6.96
CA LEU A 107 -10.65 -10.01 6.72
C LEU A 107 -11.00 -11.43 7.17
N SER A 108 -12.10 -11.64 7.92
CA SER A 108 -12.60 -12.98 8.30
C SER A 108 -13.66 -13.51 7.33
N SER A 109 -14.07 -12.72 6.33
CA SER A 109 -15.05 -13.15 5.35
C SER A 109 -14.54 -14.33 4.52
N ASP A 110 -15.40 -15.33 4.36
CA ASP A 110 -15.23 -16.48 3.47
C ASP A 110 -16.33 -16.49 2.39
N ALA A 111 -16.79 -15.30 1.98
CA ALA A 111 -17.78 -15.16 0.91
C ALA A 111 -17.28 -15.81 -0.40
N GLY A 112 -18.17 -16.52 -1.09
CA GLY A 112 -17.87 -17.20 -2.36
C GLY A 112 -17.82 -16.27 -3.58
N ASP A 113 -17.42 -15.02 -3.40
CA ASP A 113 -17.40 -13.98 -4.42
C ASP A 113 -16.00 -13.35 -4.54
N SER A 114 -15.87 -12.36 -5.42
CA SER A 114 -14.61 -11.64 -5.63
C SER A 114 -14.14 -10.86 -4.41
N MET A 115 -15.04 -10.42 -3.53
CA MET A 115 -14.67 -9.72 -2.28
C MET A 115 -14.07 -10.70 -1.26
N GLY A 116 -14.72 -11.86 -1.07
CA GLY A 116 -14.17 -12.92 -0.20
C GLY A 116 -12.84 -13.46 -0.72
N SER A 117 -12.68 -13.57 -2.04
CA SER A 117 -11.41 -13.94 -2.67
C SER A 117 -10.29 -12.93 -2.35
N TYR A 118 -10.59 -11.63 -2.41
CA TYR A 118 -9.64 -10.58 -2.09
C TYR A 118 -9.32 -10.52 -0.58
N ALA A 119 -10.33 -10.67 0.30
CA ALA A 119 -10.13 -10.75 1.75
C ALA A 119 -9.24 -11.94 2.14
N ALA A 120 -9.43 -13.11 1.52
CA ALA A 120 -8.57 -14.27 1.72
C ALA A 120 -7.12 -14.01 1.27
N ALA A 121 -6.92 -13.32 0.15
CA ALA A 121 -5.58 -12.95 -0.34
C ALA A 121 -4.87 -11.96 0.60
N LEU A 122 -5.60 -10.95 1.10
CA LEU A 122 -5.08 -10.01 2.12
C LEU A 122 -4.63 -10.76 3.37
N ARG A 123 -5.50 -11.64 3.90
CA ARG A 123 -5.20 -12.47 5.08
C ARG A 123 -3.95 -13.34 4.87
N ALA A 124 -3.86 -14.01 3.72
CA ALA A 124 -2.71 -14.84 3.37
C ALA A 124 -1.40 -14.04 3.25
N SER A 125 -1.48 -12.74 2.96
CA SER A 125 -0.33 -11.82 2.91
C SER A 125 0.04 -11.20 4.26
N GLY A 126 -0.66 -11.56 5.35
CA GLY A 126 -0.39 -11.03 6.69
C GLY A 126 -0.98 -9.65 6.95
N VAL A 127 -1.93 -9.20 6.14
CA VAL A 127 -2.69 -7.97 6.38
C VAL A 127 -3.55 -8.13 7.62
N THR A 128 -3.50 -7.14 8.51
CA THR A 128 -4.24 -7.10 9.78
C THR A 128 -5.31 -6.00 9.80
N GLN A 129 -5.18 -5.00 8.92
CA GLN A 129 -6.21 -3.96 8.72
C GLN A 129 -6.24 -3.55 7.25
N ALA A 130 -7.44 -3.38 6.71
CA ALA A 130 -7.66 -2.92 5.34
C ALA A 130 -8.90 -2.02 5.28
N ASP A 131 -8.68 -0.75 4.94
CA ASP A 131 -9.75 0.25 4.83
C ASP A 131 -9.96 0.60 3.34
N ARG A 132 -11.17 0.33 2.83
CA ARG A 132 -11.51 0.48 1.41
C ARG A 132 -12.27 1.78 1.13
N PHE A 133 -11.99 2.35 -0.03
CA PHE A 133 -12.71 3.43 -0.69
C PHE A 133 -13.08 2.99 -2.11
N VAL A 134 -14.22 3.43 -2.62
CA VAL A 134 -14.71 3.08 -3.96
C VAL A 134 -14.80 4.33 -4.81
N TYR A 135 -13.99 4.40 -5.86
CA TYR A 135 -13.99 5.49 -6.84
C TYR A 135 -14.90 5.09 -7.99
N VAL A 136 -16.20 5.32 -7.82
CA VAL A 136 -17.26 4.81 -8.71
C VAL A 136 -17.09 5.29 -10.15
N GLN A 137 -16.62 6.54 -10.35
CA GLN A 137 -16.41 7.09 -11.70
C GLN A 137 -15.25 6.42 -12.45
N ASP A 138 -14.28 5.90 -11.70
CA ASP A 138 -13.06 5.28 -12.23
C ASP A 138 -13.13 3.74 -12.21
N HIS A 139 -14.25 3.17 -11.74
CA HIS A 139 -14.46 1.72 -11.59
C HIS A 139 -13.36 0.99 -10.80
N LEU A 140 -12.82 1.65 -9.78
CA LEU A 140 -11.72 1.12 -8.97
C LEU A 140 -11.97 1.20 -7.47
N GLY A 141 -11.23 0.35 -6.76
CA GLY A 141 -11.08 0.36 -5.31
C GLY A 141 -9.70 0.86 -4.90
N VAL A 142 -9.65 1.72 -3.89
CA VAL A 142 -8.43 2.06 -3.17
C VAL A 142 -8.50 1.44 -1.78
N VAL A 143 -7.47 0.71 -1.38
CA VAL A 143 -7.41 0.06 -0.07
C VAL A 143 -6.14 0.46 0.65
N VAL A 144 -6.27 1.11 1.79
CA VAL A 144 -5.14 1.40 2.68
C VAL A 144 -4.94 0.16 3.56
N VAL A 145 -3.80 -0.52 3.39
CA VAL A 145 -3.51 -1.79 4.07
C VAL A 145 -2.40 -1.63 5.09
N ARG A 146 -2.59 -2.26 6.25
CA ARG A 146 -1.55 -2.49 7.24
C ARG A 146 -1.35 -3.98 7.41
N ALA A 147 -0.09 -4.40 7.42
CA ALA A 147 0.28 -5.80 7.60
C ALA A 147 1.33 -5.95 8.70
N GLY A 148 1.47 -7.19 9.17
CA GLY A 148 2.46 -7.59 10.16
C GLY A 148 2.00 -7.45 11.62
N ASP A 149 2.95 -7.65 12.53
CA ASP A 149 2.70 -7.76 13.98
C ASP A 149 3.27 -6.55 14.74
N GLU A 150 2.43 -5.94 15.58
CA GLU A 150 2.82 -4.86 16.49
C GLU A 150 3.88 -5.30 17.49
N ALA A 151 3.66 -6.44 18.13
CA ALA A 151 4.49 -6.92 19.22
C ALA A 151 5.89 -7.31 18.70
N ALA A 152 5.96 -7.86 17.49
CA ALA A 152 7.21 -8.15 16.80
C ALA A 152 7.81 -6.94 16.06
N GLY A 153 7.09 -5.81 15.98
CA GLY A 153 7.54 -4.59 15.30
C GLY A 153 7.63 -4.69 13.77
N THR A 154 7.09 -5.75 13.16
CA THR A 154 7.25 -6.08 11.72
C THR A 154 6.12 -5.49 10.87
N ARG A 155 5.82 -4.20 11.06
CA ARG A 155 4.66 -3.55 10.43
C ARG A 155 4.98 -2.93 9.07
N SER A 156 4.00 -2.97 8.18
CA SER A 156 4.07 -2.25 6.90
C SER A 156 2.78 -1.47 6.62
N LEU A 157 2.91 -0.48 5.73
CA LEU A 157 1.80 0.30 5.18
C LEU A 157 1.90 0.28 3.67
N ALA A 158 0.80 0.00 2.99
CA ALA A 158 0.68 0.15 1.54
C ALA A 158 -0.69 0.68 1.14
N VAL A 159 -0.78 1.13 -0.11
CA VAL A 159 -2.05 1.36 -0.81
C VAL A 159 -2.18 0.32 -1.91
N HIS A 160 -3.33 -0.34 -2.00
CA HIS A 160 -3.68 -1.18 -3.14
C HIS A 160 -4.71 -0.44 -3.99
N VAL A 161 -4.46 -0.36 -5.29
CA VAL A 161 -5.46 0.00 -6.30
C VAL A 161 -5.87 -1.27 -7.02
N VAL A 162 -7.17 -1.58 -6.96
CA VAL A 162 -7.75 -2.86 -7.38
C VAL A 162 -9.06 -2.64 -8.13
N PRO A 163 -9.58 -3.64 -8.86
CA PRO A 163 -10.92 -3.56 -9.46
C PRO A 163 -11.99 -3.29 -8.40
N GLU A 164 -13.00 -2.45 -8.71
CA GLU A 164 -14.07 -2.14 -7.75
C GLU A 164 -14.81 -3.39 -7.25
N GLY A 165 -14.98 -4.42 -8.09
CA GLY A 165 -15.66 -5.66 -7.71
C GLY A 165 -14.94 -6.49 -6.63
N TRP A 166 -13.67 -6.19 -6.33
CA TRP A 166 -12.95 -6.83 -5.21
C TRP A 166 -13.26 -6.16 -3.87
N VAL A 167 -13.84 -4.96 -3.89
CA VAL A 167 -14.05 -4.14 -2.70
C VAL A 167 -15.41 -3.46 -2.68
N PHE A 168 -16.37 -3.83 -3.53
CA PHE A 168 -17.69 -3.17 -3.59
C PHE A 168 -18.78 -4.18 -3.94
N GLU A 169 -19.68 -4.45 -2.99
CA GLU A 169 -20.69 -5.51 -3.10
C GLU A 169 -21.56 -5.42 -4.37
N PRO A 170 -22.08 -4.25 -4.79
CA PRO A 170 -22.87 -4.16 -6.02
C PRO A 170 -22.09 -4.56 -7.29
N ALA A 171 -20.77 -4.39 -7.28
CA ALA A 171 -19.87 -4.76 -8.37
C ALA A 171 -19.24 -6.16 -8.18
N ALA A 172 -19.41 -6.78 -7.01
CA ALA A 172 -18.87 -8.10 -6.73
C ALA A 172 -19.50 -9.16 -7.66
N ARG A 173 -18.69 -10.08 -8.13
CA ARG A 173 -19.09 -11.18 -9.01
C ARG A 173 -18.57 -12.50 -8.43
N GLY A 174 -18.67 -13.59 -9.16
CA GLY A 174 -18.16 -14.89 -8.72
C GLY A 174 -16.67 -14.86 -8.29
N PRO A 175 -16.16 -15.96 -7.73
CA PRO A 175 -14.81 -16.03 -7.18
C PRO A 175 -13.75 -15.51 -8.15
N ALA A 176 -12.80 -14.74 -7.62
CA ALA A 176 -11.67 -14.24 -8.38
C ALA A 176 -10.46 -15.14 -8.15
N ALA A 177 -10.03 -15.86 -9.19
CA ALA A 177 -8.88 -16.75 -9.10
C ALA A 177 -7.55 -16.00 -9.20
N GLY A 178 -6.53 -16.51 -8.49
CA GLY A 178 -5.14 -16.08 -8.66
C GLY A 178 -4.81 -14.67 -8.15
N ILE A 179 -5.58 -14.14 -7.19
CA ILE A 179 -5.22 -12.87 -6.54
C ILE A 179 -3.95 -13.07 -5.73
N ASP A 180 -2.87 -12.39 -6.15
CA ASP A 180 -1.65 -12.23 -5.35
C ASP A 180 -1.48 -10.76 -4.98
N VAL A 181 -1.36 -10.48 -3.69
CA VAL A 181 -1.10 -9.13 -3.16
C VAL A 181 0.09 -9.11 -2.21
N ARG A 182 0.91 -10.17 -2.24
CA ARG A 182 2.13 -10.24 -1.43
C ARG A 182 3.17 -9.28 -2.01
N TRP A 183 3.85 -8.61 -1.10
CA TRP A 183 5.00 -7.78 -1.40
C TRP A 183 5.91 -7.71 -0.17
N SER A 184 7.16 -7.34 -0.39
CA SER A 184 8.12 -7.08 0.69
C SER A 184 8.82 -5.75 0.49
N TRP A 185 9.33 -5.14 1.57
CA TRP A 185 10.17 -3.95 1.42
C TRP A 185 11.50 -4.27 0.70
N ALA A 186 11.93 -5.54 0.69
CA ALA A 186 13.09 -5.96 -0.09
C ALA A 186 12.83 -5.83 -1.59
N ASP A 187 11.60 -6.09 -2.06
CA ASP A 187 11.20 -5.89 -3.46
C ASP A 187 11.41 -4.43 -3.88
N VAL A 188 11.09 -3.48 -3.00
CA VAL A 188 11.28 -2.03 -3.22
C VAL A 188 12.76 -1.67 -3.33
N ILE A 189 13.60 -2.25 -2.47
CA ILE A 189 15.05 -2.03 -2.49
C ILE A 189 15.65 -2.58 -3.78
N ASP A 190 15.24 -3.78 -4.19
CA ASP A 190 15.72 -4.40 -5.43
C ASP A 190 15.27 -3.58 -6.65
N LEU A 191 14.04 -3.06 -6.63
CA LEU A 191 13.53 -2.16 -7.65
C LEU A 191 14.29 -0.82 -7.72
N HIS A 192 14.74 -0.29 -6.58
CA HIS A 192 15.58 0.90 -6.53
C HIS A 192 17.00 0.63 -7.08
N ARG A 193 17.57 -0.55 -6.79
CA ARG A 193 18.90 -0.95 -7.27
C ARG A 193 18.95 -1.16 -8.79
N SER A 194 17.82 -1.51 -9.40
CA SER A 194 17.72 -1.69 -10.86
C SER A 194 17.52 -0.39 -11.66
N ARG A 195 17.46 0.76 -10.98
CA ARG A 195 17.29 2.08 -11.60
C ARG A 195 18.61 2.64 -12.12
#